data_AF-A0A831QM99-F1
#
_entry.id   AF-A0A831QM99-F1
#
_cell.length_a   1.000
_cell.length_b   1.000
_cell.length_c   1.000
_cell.angle_alpha   90.00
_cell.angle_beta   90.00
_cell.angle_gamma   90.00
#
_symmetry.space_group_name_H-M   'P 1'
#
loop_
_entity.id
_entity.type
_entity.pdbx_description
1 polymer ?
#
loop_
_entity_poly.entity_id
_entity_poly.type
_entity_poly.pdbx_seq_one_letter_code
_entity_poly.pdbx_strand_id
1 'polypeptide(L)'
;MKEVKIKIALSLFFILSHFGLMLYIIYLHFYKDWLGKEDFEASISILGPIFATITTVIIKYIIDNKNKSLKQSRKVNYLFVFVSFLLPILFVLVIFFIIDKQTKSPIVGFIALLGMIESLFGVYIGFIVKSLFELKEPEKDYELDYSKDKAN
;
A
#
# COMPACT_ATOMS: atom_id res chain seq x y z
N MET A 1 4.42 19.24 -7.10
CA MET A 1 4.65 18.81 -5.70
C MET A 1 5.96 18.01 -5.63
N LYS A 2 6.70 18.04 -4.52
CA LYS A 2 7.96 17.26 -4.38
C LYS A 2 7.64 15.79 -4.18
N GLU A 3 8.37 14.90 -4.86
CA GLU A 3 8.21 13.45 -4.80
C GLU A 3 8.19 12.92 -3.35
N VAL A 4 9.12 13.40 -2.50
CA VAL A 4 9.20 12.96 -1.10
C VAL A 4 7.94 13.31 -0.31
N LYS A 5 7.32 14.47 -0.58
CA LYS A 5 6.07 14.85 0.08
C LYS A 5 4.93 13.89 -0.28
N ILE A 6 4.91 13.40 -1.52
CA ILE A 6 3.89 12.46 -1.99
C ILE A 6 4.13 11.07 -1.42
N LYS A 7 5.38 10.60 -1.37
CA LYS A 7 5.70 9.32 -0.72
C LYS A 7 5.23 9.32 0.73
N ILE A 8 5.50 10.39 1.48
CA ILE A 8 5.05 10.53 2.87
C ILE A 8 3.52 10.58 2.94
N ALA A 9 2.88 11.41 2.11
CA ALA A 9 1.41 11.54 2.14
C ALA A 9 0.69 10.23 1.75
N LEU A 10 1.17 9.51 0.74
CA LEU A 10 0.64 8.19 0.37
C LEU A 10 0.89 7.16 1.46
N SER A 11 2.09 7.16 2.05
CA SER A 11 2.42 6.26 3.16
C SER A 11 1.47 6.45 4.34
N LEU A 12 1.25 7.70 4.74
CA LEU A 12 0.30 8.03 5.80
C LEU A 12 -1.13 7.65 5.42
N PHE A 13 -1.54 7.93 4.18
CA PHE A 13 -2.85 7.54 3.67
C PHE A 13 -3.06 6.03 3.77
N PHE A 14 -2.09 5.22 3.33
CA PHE A 14 -2.19 3.76 3.37
C PHE A 14 -2.28 3.22 4.80
N ILE A 15 -1.41 3.69 5.69
CA ILE A 15 -1.43 3.27 7.10
C ILE A 15 -2.76 3.64 7.74
N LEU A 16 -3.20 4.90 7.62
CA LEU A 16 -4.41 5.38 8.26
C LEU A 16 -5.67 4.72 7.70
N SER A 17 -5.75 4.50 6.39
CA SER A 17 -6.90 3.84 5.77
C SER A 17 -7.05 2.38 6.17
N HIS A 18 -5.96 1.61 6.15
CA HIS A 18 -6.00 0.20 6.55
C HIS A 18 -6.22 0.04 8.04
N PHE A 19 -5.54 0.85 8.85
CA PHE A 19 -5.76 0.85 10.29
C PHE A 19 -7.21 1.23 10.61
N GLY A 20 -7.77 2.23 9.93
CA GLY A 20 -9.18 2.61 10.03
C GLY A 20 -10.12 1.47 9.62
N LEU A 21 -9.83 0.75 8.55
CA LEU A 21 -10.58 -0.44 8.12
C LEU A 21 -10.58 -1.54 9.19
N MET A 22 -9.41 -1.84 9.75
CA MET A 22 -9.28 -2.84 10.82
C MET A 22 -10.07 -2.43 12.06
N LEU A 23 -9.97 -1.17 12.48
CA LEU A 23 -10.77 -0.64 13.59
C LEU A 23 -12.27 -0.69 13.30
N TYR A 24 -12.67 -0.41 12.07
CA TYR A 24 -14.07 -0.47 11.65
C TYR A 24 -14.63 -1.90 11.71
N ILE A 25 -13.87 -2.90 11.23
CA ILE A 25 -14.25 -4.32 11.33
C ILE A 25 -14.36 -4.76 12.80
N ILE A 26 -13.39 -4.38 13.64
CA ILE A 26 -13.43 -4.64 15.09
C ILE A 26 -14.65 -3.99 15.71
N TYR A 27 -14.97 -2.75 15.32
CA TYR A 27 -16.14 -2.03 15.80
C TYR A 27 -17.45 -2.76 15.45
N LEU A 28 -17.59 -3.17 14.19
CA LEU A 28 -18.79 -3.88 13.72
C LEU A 28 -19.00 -5.24 14.40
N HIS A 29 -17.91 -5.96 14.68
CA HIS A 29 -17.99 -7.25 15.36
C HIS A 29 -18.27 -7.07 16.85
N PHE A 30 -17.41 -6.38 17.60
CA PHE A 30 -17.46 -6.39 19.06
C PHE A 30 -18.45 -5.40 19.69
N TYR A 31 -18.83 -4.32 18.99
CA TYR A 31 -19.69 -3.28 19.56
C TYR A 31 -21.10 -3.26 18.98
N LYS A 32 -21.29 -3.90 17.83
CA LYS A 32 -22.57 -3.91 17.13
C LYS A 32 -23.14 -5.30 16.91
N ASP A 33 -22.33 -6.35 17.04
CA ASP A 33 -22.68 -7.73 16.67
C ASP A 33 -23.26 -7.83 15.24
N TRP A 34 -22.87 -6.89 14.36
CA TRP A 34 -23.39 -6.76 12.99
C TRP A 34 -22.59 -7.55 11.97
N LEU A 35 -21.34 -7.89 12.31
CA LEU A 35 -20.49 -8.74 11.49
C LEU A 35 -20.32 -10.09 12.20
N GLY A 36 -20.78 -11.15 11.55
CA GLY A 36 -20.66 -12.51 12.08
C GLY A 36 -19.20 -12.91 12.31
N LYS A 37 -18.97 -13.85 13.24
CA LYS A 37 -17.62 -14.30 13.61
C LYS A 37 -16.82 -14.80 12.41
N GLU A 38 -17.44 -15.60 11.53
CA GLU A 38 -16.79 -16.14 10.33
C GLU A 38 -16.37 -15.01 9.37
N ASP A 39 -17.24 -14.03 9.12
CA ASP A 39 -16.95 -12.88 8.26
C ASP A 39 -15.87 -11.98 8.87
N PHE A 40 -15.86 -11.81 10.19
CA PHE A 40 -14.83 -11.09 10.92
C PHE A 40 -13.46 -11.77 10.77
N GLU A 41 -13.37 -13.06 11.10
CA GLU A 41 -12.11 -13.82 11.03
C GLU A 41 -11.57 -13.86 9.59
N ALA A 42 -12.45 -14.04 8.61
CA ALA A 42 -12.08 -14.01 7.20
C ALA A 42 -11.57 -12.63 6.76
N SER A 43 -12.26 -11.56 7.16
CA SER A 43 -11.85 -10.18 6.82
C SER A 43 -10.47 -9.84 7.40
N ILE A 44 -10.22 -10.20 8.66
CA ILE A 44 -8.91 -10.00 9.31
C ILE A 44 -7.82 -10.84 8.63
N SER A 45 -8.13 -12.09 8.26
CA SER A 45 -7.19 -12.98 7.57
C SER A 45 -6.80 -12.48 6.17
N ILE A 46 -7.70 -11.76 5.50
CA ILE A 46 -7.47 -11.17 4.18
C ILE A 46 -6.71 -9.84 4.30
N LEU A 47 -7.19 -8.92 5.14
CA LEU A 47 -6.66 -7.54 5.21
C LEU A 47 -5.38 -7.44 6.05
N GLY A 48 -5.21 -8.31 7.05
CA GLY A 48 -4.06 -8.30 7.96
C GLY A 48 -2.71 -8.44 7.25
N PRO A 49 -2.51 -9.46 6.39
CA PRO A 49 -1.25 -9.66 5.67
C PRO A 49 -0.85 -8.48 4.77
N ILE A 50 -1.82 -7.85 4.10
CA ILE A 50 -1.54 -6.71 3.22
C ILE A 50 -1.24 -5.45 4.02
N PHE A 51 -1.97 -5.21 5.11
CA PHE A 51 -1.63 -4.13 6.03
C PHE A 51 -0.21 -4.27 6.57
N ALA A 52 0.19 -5.48 6.98
CA ALA A 52 1.55 -5.76 7.43
C ALA A 52 2.58 -5.48 6.32
N THR A 53 2.33 -6.00 5.11
CA THR A 53 3.22 -5.82 3.95
C THR A 53 3.43 -4.33 3.62
N ILE A 54 2.33 -3.57 3.49
CA ILE A 54 2.37 -2.14 3.19
C ILE A 54 3.12 -1.38 4.29
N THR A 55 2.81 -1.67 5.55
CA THR A 55 3.45 -1.02 6.70
C THR A 55 4.95 -1.31 6.74
N THR A 56 5.37 -2.56 6.49
CA THR A 56 6.79 -2.93 6.42
C THR A 56 7.53 -2.16 5.34
N VAL A 57 6.96 -2.04 4.13
CA VAL A 57 7.60 -1.28 3.04
C VAL A 57 7.73 0.20 3.40
N ILE A 58 6.69 0.79 3.98
CA ILE A 58 6.71 2.18 4.41
C ILE A 58 7.75 2.43 5.51
N ILE A 59 7.77 1.58 6.54
CA ILE A 59 8.74 1.68 7.64
C ILE A 59 10.17 1.54 7.08
N LYS A 60 10.41 0.58 6.19
CA LYS A 60 11.70 0.41 5.53
C LYS A 60 12.12 1.69 4.80
N TYR A 61 11.23 2.28 4.01
CA TYR A 61 11.51 3.55 3.35
C TYR A 61 11.83 4.70 4.33
N ILE A 62 11.08 4.82 5.43
CA ILE A 62 11.33 5.84 6.45
C ILE A 62 12.73 5.65 7.05
N ILE A 63 13.10 4.41 7.37
CA ILE A 63 14.42 4.07 7.92
C ILE A 63 15.54 4.41 6.91
N ASP A 64 15.38 4.00 5.65
CA ASP A 64 16.38 4.19 4.59
C ASP A 64 16.59 5.67 4.21
N ASN A 65 15.62 6.53 4.52
CA ASN A 65 15.64 7.94 4.15
C ASN A 65 15.69 8.90 5.35
N LYS A 66 15.82 8.40 6.59
CA LYS A 66 15.79 9.21 7.82
C LYS A 66 16.82 10.36 7.86
N ASN A 67 17.96 10.19 7.18
CA ASN A 67 19.05 11.17 7.16
C ASN A 67 19.19 11.91 5.82
N LYS A 68 18.32 11.67 4.83
CA LYS A 68 18.44 12.30 3.51
C LYS A 68 17.82 13.69 3.49
N SER A 69 18.56 14.67 2.97
CA SER A 69 18.10 16.05 2.80
C SER A 69 16.91 16.13 1.81
N LEU A 70 15.78 16.66 2.27
CA LEU A 70 14.57 16.91 1.47
C LEU A 70 14.76 17.94 0.33
N LYS A 71 15.93 18.58 0.24
CA LYS A 71 16.20 19.66 -0.72
C LYS A 71 16.37 19.15 -2.16
N GLN A 72 16.83 17.91 -2.37
CA GLN A 72 17.14 17.34 -3.70
C GLN A 72 16.01 16.51 -4.35
N SER A 73 14.77 16.58 -3.85
CA SER A 73 13.64 15.82 -4.42
C SER A 73 13.17 16.37 -5.76
N ARG A 74 13.01 15.48 -6.76
CA ARG A 74 12.42 15.79 -8.07
C ARG A 74 10.97 16.27 -7.93
N LYS A 75 10.53 17.14 -8.84
CA LYS A 75 9.12 17.51 -8.98
C LYS A 75 8.41 16.38 -9.74
N VAL A 76 7.22 16.00 -9.30
CA VAL A 76 6.39 15.04 -10.05
C VAL A 76 5.21 15.72 -10.73
N ASN A 77 4.70 15.07 -11.78
CA ASN A 77 3.53 15.48 -12.54
C ASN A 77 2.26 15.41 -11.68
N TYR A 78 1.38 16.40 -11.80
CA TYR A 78 0.07 16.42 -11.13
C TYR A 78 -0.81 15.21 -11.47
N LEU A 79 -0.79 14.74 -12.72
CA LEU A 79 -1.54 13.55 -13.14
C LEU A 79 -1.09 12.31 -12.35
N PHE A 80 0.22 12.18 -12.14
CA PHE A 80 0.78 11.09 -11.35
C PHE A 80 0.33 11.17 -9.89
N VAL A 81 0.31 12.37 -9.29
CA VAL A 81 -0.22 12.57 -7.93
C VAL A 81 -1.68 12.13 -7.87
N PHE A 82 -2.49 12.61 -8.81
CA PHE A 82 -3.92 12.33 -8.84
C PHE A 82 -4.20 10.82 -8.94
N VAL A 83 -3.57 10.13 -9.89
CA VAL A 83 -3.75 8.68 -10.07
C VAL A 83 -3.28 7.92 -8.83
N SER A 84 -2.15 8.32 -8.23
CA SER A 84 -1.61 7.66 -7.04
C SER A 84 -2.54 7.74 -5.83
N PHE A 85 -3.41 8.75 -5.72
CA PHE A 85 -4.37 8.87 -4.63
C PHE A 85 -5.77 8.39 -5.00
N LEU A 86 -6.24 8.65 -6.23
CA LEU A 86 -7.61 8.35 -6.63
C LEU A 86 -7.91 6.85 -6.50
N LEU A 87 -7.04 6.01 -7.06
CA LEU A 87 -7.28 4.57 -7.07
C LEU A 87 -7.28 3.99 -5.65
N PRO A 88 -6.29 4.28 -4.78
CA PRO A 88 -6.35 3.83 -3.39
C PRO A 88 -7.57 4.30 -2.61
N ILE A 89 -8.01 5.54 -2.82
CA ILE A 89 -9.22 6.07 -2.21
C ILE A 89 -10.44 5.24 -2.65
N LEU A 90 -10.58 5.00 -3.96
CA LEU A 90 -11.68 4.19 -4.48
C LEU A 90 -11.66 2.77 -3.91
N PHE A 91 -10.49 2.14 -3.81
CA PHE A 91 -10.37 0.80 -3.23
C PHE A 91 -10.80 0.76 -1.76
N VAL A 92 -10.29 1.69 -0.95
CA VAL A 92 -10.68 1.78 0.46
C VAL A 92 -12.19 1.98 0.59
N LEU A 93 -12.78 2.89 -0.19
CA LEU A 93 -14.23 3.13 -0.20
C LEU A 93 -15.03 1.89 -0.60
N VAL A 94 -14.57 1.13 -1.60
CA VAL A 94 -15.21 -0.12 -2.03
C VAL A 94 -15.16 -1.18 -0.93
N ILE A 95 -14.03 -1.33 -0.23
CA ILE A 95 -13.90 -2.28 0.88
C ILE A 95 -14.85 -1.87 2.02
N PHE A 96 -14.86 -0.59 2.42
CA PHE A 96 -15.81 -0.08 3.41
C PHE A 96 -17.26 -0.35 3.00
N PHE A 97 -17.61 -0.08 1.75
CA PHE A 97 -18.95 -0.30 1.23
C PHE A 97 -19.36 -1.77 1.28
N ILE A 98 -18.46 -2.69 0.93
CA ILE A 98 -18.76 -4.12 0.92
C ILE A 98 -18.92 -4.67 2.33
N ILE A 99 -18.07 -4.23 3.26
CA ILE A 99 -18.19 -4.59 4.68
C ILE A 99 -19.50 -4.03 5.26
N ASP A 100 -19.80 -2.75 5.04
CA ASP A 100 -21.05 -2.14 5.50
C ASP A 100 -22.28 -2.84 4.87
N LYS A 101 -22.21 -3.16 3.58
CA LYS A 101 -23.28 -3.88 2.89
C LYS A 101 -23.46 -5.29 3.47
N GLN A 102 -22.38 -6.02 3.78
CA GLN A 102 -22.45 -7.33 4.42
C GLN A 102 -23.25 -7.29 5.73
N THR A 103 -23.13 -6.21 6.51
CA THR A 103 -23.87 -6.06 7.77
C THR A 103 -25.37 -5.80 7.60
N LYS A 104 -25.79 -5.23 6.45
CA LYS A 104 -27.19 -4.83 6.20
C LYS A 104 -27.93 -5.81 5.29
N SER A 105 -27.21 -6.39 4.34
CA SER A 105 -27.72 -7.30 3.32
C SER A 105 -26.60 -8.28 2.96
N PRO A 106 -26.54 -9.43 3.65
CA PRO A 106 -25.47 -10.41 3.48
C PRO A 106 -25.29 -10.81 2.02
N ILE A 107 -24.04 -10.72 1.56
CA ILE A 107 -23.64 -10.99 0.19
C ILE A 107 -23.23 -12.46 0.10
N VAL A 108 -23.86 -13.19 -0.82
CA VAL A 108 -23.41 -14.55 -1.15
C VAL A 108 -21.99 -14.47 -1.74
N GLY A 109 -21.03 -15.16 -1.12
CA GLY A 109 -19.63 -15.13 -1.55
C GLY A 109 -18.86 -13.89 -1.09
N PHE A 110 -19.27 -13.22 -0.01
CA PHE A 110 -18.58 -12.08 0.60
C PHE A 110 -17.06 -12.25 0.70
N ILE A 111 -16.60 -13.38 1.25
CA ILE A 111 -15.17 -13.67 1.44
C ILE A 111 -14.42 -13.69 0.10
N ALA A 112 -14.98 -14.34 -0.92
CA ALA A 112 -14.39 -14.41 -2.24
C ALA A 112 -14.34 -13.03 -2.91
N LEU A 113 -15.41 -12.25 -2.79
CA LEU A 113 -15.48 -10.88 -3.30
C LEU A 113 -14.44 -9.97 -2.63
N LEU A 114 -14.34 -10.04 -1.29
CA LEU A 114 -13.36 -9.28 -0.52
C LEU A 114 -11.93 -9.67 -0.92
N GLY A 115 -11.62 -10.97 -0.97
CA GLY A 115 -10.32 -11.46 -1.38
C GLY A 115 -9.94 -11.08 -2.81
N MET A 116 -10.89 -11.06 -3.75
CA MET A 116 -10.66 -10.64 -5.13
C MET A 116 -10.32 -9.14 -5.20
N ILE A 117 -11.10 -8.29 -4.54
CA ILE A 117 -10.88 -6.84 -4.53
C ILE A 117 -9.55 -6.50 -3.86
N GLU A 118 -9.26 -7.18 -2.76
CA GLU A 118 -8.00 -7.00 -2.04
C GLU A 118 -6.80 -7.47 -2.87
N SER A 119 -6.94 -8.56 -3.62
CA SER A 119 -5.87 -9.01 -4.54
C SER A 119 -5.61 -7.99 -5.65
N LEU A 120 -6.67 -7.43 -6.25
CA LEU A 120 -6.55 -6.37 -7.26
C LEU A 120 -5.88 -5.12 -6.68
N PHE A 121 -6.26 -4.75 -5.45
CA PHE A 121 -5.64 -3.66 -4.73
C PHE A 121 -4.16 -3.93 -4.47
N GLY A 122 -3.81 -5.10 -3.96
CA GLY A 122 -2.43 -5.51 -3.71
C GLY A 122 -1.54 -5.43 -4.96
N VAL A 123 -2.02 -5.88 -6.12
CA VAL A 123 -1.32 -5.75 -7.40
C VAL A 123 -1.09 -4.28 -7.76
N TYR A 124 -2.13 -3.45 -7.65
CA TYR A 124 -2.04 -2.03 -7.96
C TYR A 124 -1.06 -1.29 -7.03
N ILE A 125 -1.12 -1.58 -5.73
CA ILE A 125 -0.17 -1.05 -4.75
C ILE A 125 1.24 -1.52 -5.03
N GLY A 126 1.43 -2.76 -5.45
CA GLY A 126 2.72 -3.26 -5.91
C GLY A 126 3.32 -2.38 -7.02
N PHE A 127 2.52 -1.97 -8.00
CA PHE A 127 2.97 -1.07 -9.07
C PHE A 127 3.30 0.33 -8.57
N ILE A 128 2.42 0.94 -7.76
CA ILE A 128 2.70 2.26 -7.16
C ILE A 128 3.98 2.20 -6.34
N VAL A 129 4.09 1.20 -5.46
CA VAL A 129 5.19 1.07 -4.53
C VAL A 129 6.49 0.84 -5.29
N LYS A 130 6.51 -0.04 -6.29
CA LYS A 130 7.68 -0.25 -7.14
C LYS A 130 8.10 1.05 -7.84
N SER A 131 7.14 1.78 -8.41
CA SER A 131 7.41 3.02 -9.15
C SER A 131 7.85 4.17 -8.24
N LEU A 132 7.32 4.26 -7.02
CA LEU A 132 7.64 5.33 -6.08
C LEU A 132 8.89 5.02 -5.29
N PHE A 133 9.02 3.83 -4.76
CA PHE A 133 10.06 3.54 -3.79
C PHE A 133 11.38 3.12 -4.44
N GLU A 134 11.44 3.07 -5.79
CA GLU A 134 12.61 2.65 -6.57
C GLU A 134 13.38 1.59 -5.79
N LEU A 135 12.88 0.35 -5.81
CA LEU A 135 13.76 -0.79 -5.54
C LEU A 135 14.81 -0.76 -6.67
N LYS A 136 15.81 0.13 -6.55
CA LYS A 136 16.94 0.20 -7.45
C LYS A 136 17.53 -1.20 -7.43
N GLU A 137 17.44 -1.89 -8.55
CA GLU A 137 18.36 -3.00 -8.78
C GLU A 137 19.77 -2.41 -8.58
N PRO A 138 20.64 -3.09 -7.82
CA PRO A 138 22.00 -2.60 -7.63
C PRO A 138 22.57 -2.32 -9.01
N GLU A 139 22.95 -1.07 -9.23
CA GLU A 139 23.68 -0.64 -10.41
C GLU A 139 24.87 -1.58 -10.47
N LYS A 140 24.90 -2.48 -11.47
CA LYS A 140 26.06 -3.31 -11.70
C LYS A 140 27.16 -2.32 -12.04
N ASP A 141 28.00 -2.01 -11.06
CA ASP A 141 29.29 -1.37 -11.29
C ASP A 141 29.97 -2.25 -12.33
N TYR A 142 29.95 -1.79 -13.57
CA TYR A 142 30.84 -2.30 -14.59
C TYR A 142 32.23 -1.99 -14.05
N GLU A 143 32.87 -2.98 -13.43
CA GLU A 143 34.31 -2.96 -13.17
C GLU A 143 34.96 -2.54 -14.50
N LEU A 144 35.39 -1.29 -14.55
CA LEU A 144 36.27 -0.81 -15.60
C LEU A 144 37.55 -1.62 -15.45
N ASP A 145 37.64 -2.66 -16.28
CA ASP A 145 38.80 -3.51 -16.44
C ASP A 145 39.99 -2.65 -16.92
N TYR A 146 40.70 -2.05 -15.96
CA TYR A 146 41.94 -1.30 -16.17
C TYR A 146 43.14 -2.23 -16.51
N SER A 147 42.93 -3.52 -16.81
CA SER A 147 44.05 -4.45 -17.04
C SER A 147 44.71 -4.35 -18.42
N LYS A 148 44.20 -3.53 -19.35
CA LYS A 148 44.71 -3.52 -20.74
C LYS A 148 45.79 -2.49 -21.11
N ASP A 149 46.17 -1.57 -20.23
CA ASP A 149 47.16 -0.52 -20.57
C ASP A 149 48.59 -0.77 -20.01
N LYS A 150 48.94 -2.03 -19.64
CA LYS A 150 50.32 -2.40 -19.27
C LYS A 150 51.00 -3.36 -20.24
N ALA A 151 50.66 -3.29 -21.51
CA ALA A 151 51.39 -3.97 -22.57
C ALA A 151 51.43 -3.11 -23.83
N ASN A 152 52.34 -2.14 -23.87
CA ASN A 152 53.18 -1.78 -25.03
C ASN A 152 54.18 -0.69 -24.66
#